data_AF-A0A6I5E3R0-F1
#
_entry.id   AF-A0A6I5E3R0-F1
#
_cell.length_a   1.000
_cell.length_b   1.000
_cell.length_c   1.000
_cell.angle_alpha   90.00
_cell.angle_beta   90.00
_cell.angle_gamma   90.00
#
_symmetry.space_group_name_H-M   'P 1'
#
loop_
_entity.id
_entity.type
_entity.pdbx_description
1 polymer ?
#
loop_
_entity_poly.entity_id
_entity_poly.type
_entity_poly.pdbx_seq_one_letter_code
_entity_poly.pdbx_strand_id
1 'polypeptide(L)'
;MDAVTNVAAPLLAGFAIATIGVVGADGGHFRWPGPVLLCLTLSALLFVTCVQFGFHARRHLYSFADISAWWSDEEMRDHRDLLREEQNADFQLWNRWRGRAYTAYSGGMVMLWLGVALVLVPPARSTSPDTEFRWAAAAVAVGAAVVEAVWSMYPQVRLWFQRRRVLRGNA
;
A
#
# COMPACT_ATOMS: atom_id res chain seq x y z
N MET A 1 -9.12 -6.90 -0.91
CA MET A 1 -8.42 -6.00 -1.85
C MET A 1 -9.31 -4.82 -2.21
N ASP A 2 -10.52 -5.06 -2.69
CA ASP A 2 -11.42 -3.99 -3.12
C ASP A 2 -11.68 -2.91 -2.06
N ALA A 3 -11.91 -3.29 -0.79
CA ALA A 3 -12.05 -2.31 0.29
C ALA A 3 -10.78 -1.47 0.52
N VAL A 4 -9.60 -2.06 0.35
CA VAL A 4 -8.31 -1.39 0.55
C VAL A 4 -8.04 -0.42 -0.61
N THR A 5 -8.22 -0.86 -1.85
CA THR A 5 -7.93 -0.06 -3.05
C THR A 5 -9.01 0.96 -3.37
N ASN A 6 -10.28 0.70 -3.05
CA ASN A 6 -11.39 1.56 -3.49
C ASN A 6 -11.96 2.43 -2.37
N VAL A 7 -11.64 2.14 -1.10
CA VAL A 7 -12.16 2.91 0.05
C VAL A 7 -11.01 3.43 0.90
N ALA A 8 -10.19 2.54 1.45
CA ALA A 8 -9.17 2.95 2.42
C ALA A 8 -8.07 3.82 1.79
N ALA A 9 -7.49 3.42 0.65
CA ALA A 9 -6.39 4.16 0.03
C ALA A 9 -6.80 5.58 -0.40
N PRO A 10 -7.95 5.81 -1.09
CA PRO A 10 -8.40 7.17 -1.38
C PRO A 10 -8.64 8.03 -0.13
N LEU A 11 -9.24 7.48 0.92
CA LEU A 11 -9.47 8.21 2.17
C LEU A 11 -8.16 8.61 2.84
N LEU A 12 -7.19 7.70 2.92
CA LEU A 12 -5.88 7.98 3.51
C LEU A 12 -5.06 8.96 2.65
N ALA A 13 -5.19 8.91 1.33
CA ALA A 13 -4.61 9.91 0.44
C ALA A 13 -5.22 11.30 0.70
N GLY A 14 -6.54 11.39 0.84
CA GLY A 14 -7.24 12.63 1.20
C GLY A 14 -6.77 13.18 2.55
N PHE A 15 -6.65 12.32 3.56
CA PHE A 15 -6.11 12.70 4.87
C PHE A 15 -4.67 13.22 4.79
N ALA A 16 -3.80 12.55 4.02
CA ALA A 16 -2.42 13.00 3.82
C ALA A 16 -2.38 14.39 3.15
N ILE A 17 -3.18 14.62 2.11
CA ILE A 17 -3.29 15.91 1.42
C ILE A 17 -3.85 17.00 2.34
N ALA A 18 -4.87 16.71 3.14
CA ALA A 18 -5.41 17.66 4.12
C ALA A 18 -4.35 18.06 5.15
N THR A 19 -3.58 17.08 5.64
CA THR A 19 -2.50 17.32 6.60
C THR A 19 -1.35 18.13 5.98
N ILE A 20 -1.02 17.91 4.71
CA ILE A 20 -0.09 18.75 3.94
C ILE A 20 -0.56 20.21 3.95
N GLY A 21 -1.85 20.46 3.73
CA GLY A 21 -2.43 21.81 3.79
C GLY A 21 -2.26 22.47 5.15
N VAL A 22 -2.53 21.75 6.24
CA VAL A 22 -2.35 22.26 7.62
C VAL A 22 -0.89 22.61 7.89
N VAL A 23 0.04 21.70 7.58
CA VAL A 23 1.47 21.91 7.84
C VAL A 23 2.05 23.00 6.94
N GLY A 24 1.58 23.08 5.69
CA GLY A 24 2.00 24.11 4.74
C GLY A 24 1.50 25.51 5.11
N ALA A 25 0.29 25.61 5.65
CA ALA A 25 -0.28 26.89 6.09
C ALA A 25 0.41 27.45 7.34
N ASP A 26 0.91 26.57 8.22
CA ASP A 26 1.42 26.96 9.53
C ASP A 26 2.78 26.34 9.89
N GLY A 27 3.69 26.34 8.92
CA GLY A 27 4.99 25.66 9.01
C GLY A 27 5.87 26.09 10.20
N GLY A 28 5.67 27.30 10.72
CA GLY A 28 6.44 27.85 11.84
C GLY A 28 6.20 27.16 13.19
N HIS A 29 5.07 26.46 13.34
CA HIS A 29 4.74 25.70 14.55
C HIS A 29 5.24 24.26 14.54
N PHE A 30 5.87 23.81 13.45
CA PHE A 30 6.44 22.47 13.33
C PHE A 30 7.96 22.51 13.44
N ARG A 31 8.54 21.51 14.10
CA ARG A 31 10.00 21.41 14.22
C ARG A 31 10.68 21.20 12.86
N TRP A 32 10.06 20.38 12.00
CA TRP A 32 10.61 19.97 10.70
C TRP A 32 9.52 19.94 9.61
N PRO A 33 8.99 21.09 9.18
CA PRO A 33 7.90 21.13 8.20
C PRO A 33 8.29 20.50 6.85
N GLY A 34 9.53 20.68 6.38
CA GLY A 34 10.00 20.10 5.12
C GLY A 34 9.91 18.56 5.07
N PRO A 35 10.56 17.84 6.00
CA PRO A 35 10.45 16.38 6.09
C PRO A 35 9.01 15.86 6.26
N VAL A 36 8.18 16.57 7.03
CA VAL A 36 6.74 16.24 7.17
C VAL A 36 6.05 16.28 5.82
N LEU A 37 6.17 17.39 5.09
CA LEU A 37 5.53 17.57 3.78
C LEU A 37 5.99 16.50 2.79
N LEU A 38 7.29 16.16 2.79
CA LEU A 38 7.83 15.11 1.92
C LEU A 38 7.22 13.74 2.25
N CYS A 39 7.19 13.35 3.52
CA CYS A 39 6.63 12.05 3.94
C CYS A 39 5.15 11.94 3.59
N LEU A 40 4.37 12.98 3.87
CA LEU A 40 2.94 13.00 3.56
C LEU A 40 2.67 13.00 2.05
N THR A 41 3.50 13.70 1.26
CA THR A 41 3.38 13.71 -0.22
C THR A 41 3.68 12.33 -0.79
N LEU A 42 4.76 11.68 -0.32
CA LEU A 42 5.09 10.30 -0.72
C LEU A 42 3.98 9.34 -0.31
N SER A 43 3.41 9.52 0.88
CA SER A 43 2.26 8.73 1.35
C SER A 43 1.06 8.85 0.41
N ALA A 44 0.65 10.09 0.08
CA ALA A 44 -0.45 10.35 -0.84
C ALA A 44 -0.19 9.73 -2.22
N LEU A 45 1.02 9.91 -2.78
CA LEU A 45 1.41 9.33 -4.05
C LEU A 45 1.31 7.80 -4.03
N LEU A 46 1.79 7.16 -2.97
CA LEU A 46 1.74 5.71 -2.81
C LEU A 46 0.31 5.18 -2.69
N PHE A 47 -0.57 5.89 -1.99
CA PHE A 47 -1.99 5.53 -1.94
C PHE A 47 -2.69 5.69 -3.29
N VAL A 48 -2.45 6.78 -4.03
CA VAL A 48 -2.96 6.93 -5.40
C VAL A 48 -2.42 5.81 -6.31
N THR A 49 -1.15 5.48 -6.19
CA THR A 49 -0.53 4.39 -6.95
C THR A 49 -1.16 3.03 -6.61
N CYS A 50 -1.49 2.79 -5.34
CA CYS A 50 -2.23 1.61 -4.91
C CYS A 50 -3.59 1.50 -5.60
N VAL A 51 -4.35 2.59 -5.70
CA VAL A 51 -5.63 2.65 -6.40
C VAL A 51 -5.46 2.28 -7.88
N GLN A 52 -4.48 2.89 -8.56
CA GLN A 52 -4.19 2.61 -9.98
C GLN A 52 -3.81 1.14 -10.22
N PHE A 53 -2.99 0.57 -9.34
CA PHE A 53 -2.65 -0.85 -9.41
C PHE A 53 -3.85 -1.76 -9.09
N GLY A 54 -4.74 -1.34 -8.19
CA GLY A 54 -6.00 -2.03 -7.90
C GLY A 54 -6.91 -2.13 -9.12
N PHE A 55 -7.11 -1.02 -9.82
CA PHE A 55 -7.86 -1.00 -11.08
C PHE A 55 -7.22 -1.90 -12.15
N HIS A 56 -5.90 -1.83 -12.28
CA HIS A 56 -5.18 -2.66 -13.24
C HIS A 56 -5.21 -4.15 -12.88
N ALA A 57 -5.22 -4.51 -11.60
CA ALA A 57 -5.41 -5.89 -11.18
C ALA A 57 -6.82 -6.37 -11.54
N ARG A 58 -7.85 -5.56 -11.23
CA ARG A 58 -9.25 -5.94 -11.41
C ARG A 58 -9.62 -6.27 -12.85
N ARG A 59 -9.01 -5.60 -13.85
CA ARG A 59 -9.27 -5.87 -15.27
C ARG A 59 -8.93 -7.31 -15.72
N HIS A 60 -8.10 -8.01 -14.95
CA HIS A 60 -7.64 -9.38 -15.25
C HIS A 60 -8.34 -10.43 -14.37
N LEU A 61 -9.29 -10.02 -13.53
CA LEU A 61 -10.02 -10.93 -12.66
C LEU A 61 -11.42 -11.17 -13.24
N TYR A 62 -11.62 -12.35 -13.83
CA TYR A 62 -12.92 -12.86 -14.25
C TYR A 62 -13.12 -14.27 -13.72
N SER A 63 -14.37 -14.62 -13.47
CA SER A 63 -14.80 -15.89 -12.90
C SER A 63 -15.22 -16.88 -13.98
N PHE A 64 -15.37 -18.15 -13.60
CA PHE A 64 -15.96 -19.16 -14.50
C PHE A 64 -17.38 -18.77 -14.96
N ALA A 65 -18.14 -18.07 -14.10
CA ALA A 65 -19.47 -17.59 -14.47
C ALA A 65 -19.42 -16.56 -15.62
N ASP A 66 -18.41 -15.69 -15.62
CA ASP A 66 -18.19 -14.72 -16.70
C ASP A 66 -17.84 -15.42 -18.02
N ILE A 67 -16.99 -16.46 -17.95
CA ILE A 67 -16.64 -17.28 -19.13
C ILE A 67 -17.88 -18.00 -19.68
N SER A 68 -18.69 -18.62 -18.82
CA SER A 68 -19.93 -19.30 -19.24
C SER A 68 -21.01 -18.37 -19.78
N ALA A 69 -20.89 -17.05 -19.52
CA ALA A 69 -21.76 -16.05 -20.11
C ALA A 69 -21.29 -15.60 -21.50
N TRP A 70 -20.01 -15.79 -21.83
CA TRP A 70 -19.42 -15.38 -23.11
C TRP A 70 -19.37 -16.51 -24.14
N TRP A 71 -19.32 -17.76 -23.69
CA TRP A 71 -19.14 -18.95 -24.53
C TRP A 71 -20.26 -19.96 -24.30
N SER A 72 -20.70 -20.64 -25.36
CA SER A 72 -21.62 -21.77 -25.23
C SER A 72 -20.90 -23.02 -24.66
N ASP A 73 -21.68 -23.95 -24.09
CA ASP A 73 -21.14 -25.19 -23.50
C ASP A 73 -20.41 -26.08 -24.50
N GLU A 74 -20.73 -25.99 -25.80
CA GLU A 74 -20.02 -26.72 -26.86
C GLU A 74 -18.68 -26.06 -27.16
N GLU A 75 -18.64 -24.74 -27.38
CA GLU A 75 -17.39 -24.03 -27.67
C GLU A 75 -16.40 -24.09 -26.51
N MET A 76 -16.90 -24.05 -25.27
CA MET A 76 -16.09 -24.16 -24.05
C MET A 76 -15.50 -25.57 -23.88
N ARG A 77 -16.15 -26.62 -24.41
CA ARG A 77 -15.59 -27.97 -24.43
C ARG A 77 -14.48 -28.09 -25.46
N ASP A 78 -14.67 -27.52 -26.64
CA ASP A 78 -13.67 -27.52 -27.72
C ASP A 78 -12.42 -26.70 -27.37
N HIS A 79 -12.58 -25.60 -26.64
CA HIS A 79 -11.48 -24.67 -26.32
C HIS A 79 -11.02 -24.75 -24.86
N ARG A 80 -11.37 -25.83 -24.14
CA ARG A 80 -11.13 -25.96 -22.69
C ARG A 80 -9.68 -25.67 -22.29
N ASP A 81 -8.71 -26.24 -23.01
CA ASP A 81 -7.30 -26.12 -22.66
C ASP A 81 -6.79 -24.70 -22.92
N LEU A 82 -7.19 -24.08 -24.04
CA LEU A 82 -6.87 -22.69 -24.38
C LEU A 82 -7.44 -21.71 -23.33
N LEU A 83 -8.73 -21.85 -22.98
CA LEU A 83 -9.38 -21.02 -21.97
C LEU A 83 -8.72 -21.16 -20.59
N ARG A 84 -8.22 -22.36 -20.27
CA ARG A 84 -7.50 -22.61 -19.01
C ARG A 84 -6.12 -21.97 -19.01
N GLU A 85 -5.42 -21.99 -20.14
CA GLU A 85 -4.13 -21.31 -20.31
C GLU A 85 -4.27 -19.79 -20.21
N GLU A 86 -5.27 -19.22 -20.90
CA GLU A 86 -5.59 -17.79 -20.83
C GLU A 86 -5.94 -17.36 -19.40
N GLN A 87 -6.86 -18.09 -18.74
CA GLN A 87 -7.23 -17.79 -17.35
C GLN A 87 -6.04 -17.86 -16.40
N ASN A 88 -5.13 -18.83 -16.60
CA ASN A 88 -3.92 -18.91 -15.78
C ASN A 88 -2.98 -17.73 -16.05
N ALA A 89 -2.80 -17.33 -17.31
CA ALA A 89 -1.98 -16.17 -17.68
C ALA A 89 -2.52 -14.87 -17.07
N ASP A 90 -3.82 -14.66 -17.14
CA ASP A 90 -4.51 -13.50 -16.57
C ASP A 90 -4.48 -13.52 -15.04
N PHE A 91 -4.63 -14.69 -14.42
CA PHE A 91 -4.48 -14.84 -12.98
C PHE A 91 -3.05 -14.48 -12.52
N GLN A 92 -2.02 -14.83 -13.30
CA GLN A 92 -0.64 -14.43 -13.00
C GLN A 92 -0.43 -12.92 -13.17
N LEU A 93 -1.08 -12.28 -14.14
CA LEU A 93 -1.06 -10.82 -14.28
C LEU A 93 -1.77 -10.16 -13.09
N TRP A 94 -2.98 -10.61 -12.75
CA TRP A 94 -3.72 -10.16 -11.58
C TRP A 94 -2.87 -10.26 -10.31
N ASN A 95 -2.23 -11.41 -10.07
CA ASN A 95 -1.44 -11.62 -8.86
C ASN A 95 -0.23 -10.66 -8.78
N ARG A 96 0.41 -10.36 -9.92
CA ARG A 96 1.51 -9.38 -10.00
C ARG A 96 1.03 -7.97 -9.66
N TRP A 97 -0.07 -7.51 -10.23
CA TRP A 97 -0.63 -6.18 -9.97
C TRP A 97 -1.17 -6.06 -8.55
N ARG A 98 -1.83 -7.11 -8.05
CA ARG A 98 -2.25 -7.22 -6.66
C ARG A 98 -1.07 -7.06 -5.69
N GLY A 99 0.04 -7.75 -5.96
CA GLY A 99 1.27 -7.62 -5.17
C GLY A 99 1.79 -6.18 -5.15
N ARG A 100 1.85 -5.52 -6.31
CA ARG A 100 2.27 -4.12 -6.42
C ARG A 100 1.33 -3.14 -5.69
N ALA A 101 0.02 -3.36 -5.79
CA ALA A 101 -0.97 -2.57 -5.05
C ALA A 101 -0.74 -2.69 -3.54
N TYR A 102 -0.52 -3.91 -3.05
CA TYR A 102 -0.21 -4.15 -1.64
C TYR A 102 1.09 -3.47 -1.20
N THR A 103 2.16 -3.53 -2.02
CA THR A 103 3.43 -2.85 -1.70
C THR A 103 3.26 -1.33 -1.64
N ALA A 104 2.47 -0.77 -2.55
CA ALA A 104 2.19 0.67 -2.58
C ALA A 104 1.37 1.09 -1.35
N TYR A 105 0.31 0.36 -1.02
CA TYR A 105 -0.50 0.62 0.18
C TYR A 105 0.34 0.62 1.46
N SER A 106 1.12 -0.45 1.64
CA SER A 106 1.96 -0.64 2.83
C SER A 106 3.04 0.45 2.93
N GLY A 107 3.70 0.78 1.81
CA GLY A 107 4.64 1.89 1.77
C GLY A 107 3.99 3.23 2.11
N GLY A 108 2.77 3.45 1.61
CA GLY A 108 1.96 4.63 1.91
C GLY A 108 1.65 4.77 3.40
N MET A 109 1.27 3.67 4.06
CA MET A 109 1.04 3.60 5.51
C MET A 109 2.30 3.90 6.32
N VAL A 110 3.45 3.33 5.94
CA VAL A 110 4.73 3.61 6.62
C VAL A 110 5.08 5.09 6.51
N MET A 111 5.00 5.67 5.32
CA MET A 111 5.27 7.10 5.11
C MET A 111 4.27 8.00 5.83
N LEU A 112 3.01 7.57 5.93
CA LEU A 112 1.98 8.29 6.69
C LEU A 112 2.35 8.36 8.17
N TRP A 113 2.67 7.22 8.78
CA TRP A 113 3.03 7.16 10.19
C TRP A 113 4.33 7.93 10.50
N LEU A 114 5.31 7.91 9.59
CA LEU A 114 6.50 8.75 9.71
C LEU A 114 6.16 10.25 9.63
N GLY A 115 5.29 10.65 8.70
CA GLY A 115 4.82 12.03 8.62
C GLY A 115 4.11 12.47 9.91
N VAL A 116 3.21 11.64 10.44
CA VAL A 116 2.52 11.86 11.72
C VAL A 116 3.51 11.95 12.89
N ALA A 117 4.49 11.06 12.96
CA ALA A 117 5.52 11.10 13.99
C ALA A 117 6.27 12.44 13.98
N LEU A 118 6.68 12.91 12.79
CA LEU A 118 7.39 14.18 12.62
C LEU A 118 6.54 15.40 12.96
N VAL A 119 5.23 15.36 12.69
CA VAL A 119 4.26 16.40 13.10
C VAL A 119 4.18 16.50 14.62
N LEU A 120 4.18 15.36 15.30
CA LEU A 120 4.02 15.29 16.75
C LEU A 120 5.25 15.79 17.50
N VAL A 121 6.45 15.69 16.92
CA VAL A 121 7.69 16.16 17.57
C VAL A 121 7.56 17.63 17.98
N PRO A 122 7.78 17.96 19.27
CA PRO A 122 7.61 19.33 19.75
C PRO A 122 8.65 20.30 19.16
N PRO A 123 8.27 21.56 18.90
CA PRO A 123 9.19 22.61 18.49
C PRO A 123 10.32 22.78 19.50
N ALA A 124 11.51 23.17 19.04
CA ALA A 124 12.69 23.30 19.89
C ALA A 124 12.56 24.32 21.04
N ARG A 125 11.56 25.21 20.99
CA ARG A 125 11.31 26.25 22.00
C ARG A 125 9.95 26.12 22.69
N SER A 126 9.32 24.93 22.71
CA SER A 126 8.08 24.75 23.47
C SER A 126 8.37 24.44 24.94
N THR A 127 7.97 25.35 25.83
CA THR A 127 8.01 25.15 27.30
C THR A 127 6.69 24.59 27.84
N SER A 128 5.81 24.17 26.95
CA SER A 128 4.46 23.74 27.28
C SER A 128 4.46 22.35 27.95
N PRO A 129 3.60 22.12 28.95
CA PRO A 129 3.54 20.87 29.72
C PRO A 129 3.14 19.64 28.89
N ASP A 130 2.65 19.82 27.66
CA ASP A 130 2.30 18.75 26.72
C ASP A 130 3.51 18.16 25.96
N THR A 131 4.70 18.74 26.12
CA THR A 131 5.94 18.31 25.42
C THR A 131 6.23 16.81 25.62
N GLU A 132 6.00 16.29 26.83
CA GLU A 132 6.24 14.87 27.14
C GLU A 132 5.26 13.95 26.40
N PHE A 133 3.97 14.31 26.38
CA PHE A 133 2.94 13.55 25.66
C PHE A 133 3.17 13.57 24.15
N ARG A 134 3.69 14.67 23.61
CA ARG A 134 4.05 14.79 22.19
C ARG A 134 5.19 13.85 21.80
N TRP A 135 6.21 13.70 22.64
CA TRP A 135 7.27 12.71 22.43
C TRP A 135 6.75 11.28 22.54
N ALA A 136 5.89 10.99 23.53
CA ALA A 136 5.26 9.68 23.66
C ALA A 136 4.43 9.32 22.41
N ALA A 137 3.61 10.26 21.92
CA ALA A 137 2.81 10.08 20.72
C ALA A 137 3.67 9.89 19.47
N ALA A 138 4.77 10.66 19.33
CA ALA A 138 5.73 10.48 18.25
C ALA A 138 6.39 9.08 18.30
N ALA A 139 6.77 8.60 19.49
CA ALA A 139 7.34 7.26 19.67
C ALA A 139 6.34 6.15 19.28
N VAL A 140 5.07 6.29 19.65
CA VAL A 140 4.00 5.37 19.24
C VAL A 140 3.83 5.36 17.72
N ALA A 141 3.82 6.53 17.08
CA ALA A 141 3.72 6.64 15.63
C ALA A 141 4.91 5.98 14.90
N VAL A 142 6.14 6.17 15.41
CA VAL A 142 7.32 5.46 14.89
C VAL A 142 7.19 3.95 15.09
N GLY A 143 6.72 3.51 16.25
CA GLY A 143 6.46 2.09 16.53
C GLY A 143 5.47 1.49 15.53
N ALA A 144 4.38 2.21 15.24
CA ALA A 144 3.41 1.79 14.23
C ALA A 144 4.04 1.70 12.82
N ALA A 145 4.86 2.67 12.42
CA ALA A 145 5.58 2.63 11.15
C ALA A 145 6.50 1.40 11.04
N VAL A 146 7.23 1.06 12.12
CA VAL A 146 8.12 -0.10 12.16
C VAL A 146 7.34 -1.41 12.09
N VAL A 147 6.26 -1.54 12.85
CA VAL A 147 5.39 -2.72 12.82
C VAL A 147 4.82 -2.93 11.41
N GLU A 148 4.30 -1.86 10.79
CA GLU A 148 3.77 -1.91 9.43
C GLU A 148 4.84 -2.33 8.42
N ALA A 149 6.05 -1.78 8.53
CA ALA A 149 7.16 -2.12 7.66
C ALA A 149 7.57 -3.59 7.80
N VAL A 150 7.70 -4.09 9.03
CA VAL A 150 8.08 -5.49 9.31
C VAL A 150 7.00 -6.44 8.81
N TRP A 151 5.74 -6.16 9.13
CA TRP A 151 4.61 -6.99 8.73
C TRP A 151 4.49 -7.08 7.20
N SER A 152 4.65 -5.97 6.50
CA SER A 152 4.52 -5.90 5.05
C SER A 152 5.71 -6.53 4.31
N MET A 153 6.89 -6.51 4.93
CA MET A 153 8.11 -7.12 4.37
C MET A 153 8.13 -8.65 4.55
N TYR A 154 7.53 -9.17 5.62
CA TYR A 154 7.59 -10.59 5.98
C TYR A 154 7.12 -11.55 4.86
N PRO A 155 5.95 -11.35 4.20
CA PRO A 155 5.49 -12.24 3.13
C PRO A 155 6.43 -12.23 1.91
N GLN A 156 6.96 -11.05 1.55
CA GLN A 156 7.82 -10.90 0.37
C GLN A 156 9.17 -11.57 0.57
N VAL A 157 9.76 -11.38 1.75
CA VAL A 157 11.01 -12.01 2.14
C VAL A 157 10.85 -13.53 2.23
N ARG A 158 9.75 -14.01 2.83
CA ARG A 158 9.45 -15.46 2.91
C ARG A 158 9.36 -16.10 1.53
N LEU A 159 8.64 -15.49 0.59
CA LEU A 159 8.49 -16.00 -0.78
C LEU A 159 9.81 -15.96 -1.55
N TRP A 160 10.62 -14.91 -1.35
CA TRP A 160 11.94 -14.80 -1.96
C TRP A 160 12.89 -15.91 -1.48
N PHE A 161 12.91 -16.18 -0.16
CA PHE A 161 13.70 -17.27 0.40
C PHE A 161 13.22 -18.64 -0.08
N GLN A 162 11.91 -18.87 -0.20
CA GLN A 162 11.36 -20.13 -0.73
C GLN A 162 11.77 -20.35 -2.20
N ARG A 163 11.66 -19.32 -3.05
CA ARG A 163 12.11 -19.37 -4.44
C ARG A 163 13.61 -19.68 -4.55
N ARG A 164 14.44 -19.05 -3.70
CA ARG A 164 15.89 -19.33 -3.67
C ARG A 164 16.23 -20.74 -3.21
N ARG A 165 15.45 -21.33 -2.28
CA ARG A 165 15.66 -22.73 -1.87
C ARG A 165 15.31 -23.71 -2.98
N VAL A 166 14.23 -23.49 -3.72
CA VAL A 166 13.86 -24.35 -4.86
C VAL A 166 14.94 -24.32 -5.95
N LEU A 167 15.48 -23.12 -6.26
CA LEU A 167 16.56 -22.99 -7.26
C LEU A 167 17.89 -23.60 -6.80
N ARG A 168 18.13 -23.71 -5.49
CA ARG A 168 19.33 -24.36 -4.93
C ARG A 168 19.16 -25.87 -4.69
N GLY A 169 17.93 -26.39 -4.69
CA GLY A 169 17.65 -27.82 -4.53
C GLY A 169 17.55 -28.60 -5.85
N ASN A 170 17.51 -27.90 -6.99
CA ASN A 170 17.48 -28.47 -8.34
C ASN A 170 18.82 -28.30 -9.08
N ALA A 171 19.91 -28.00 -8.36
CA ALA A 171 21.29 -27.93 -8.85
C ALA A 171 22.13 -28.96 -8.11
#